data_AF-A0A3L7RRC6-F1
#
_entry.id   AF-A0A3L7RRC6-F1
#
_cell.length_a   1.000
_cell.length_b   1.000
_cell.length_c   1.000
_cell.angle_alpha   90.00
_cell.angle_beta   90.00
_cell.angle_gamma   90.00
#
_symmetry.space_group_name_H-M   'P 1'
#
loop_
_entity.id
_entity.type
_entity.pdbx_description
1 polymer ?
#
loop_
_entity_poly.entity_id
_entity_poly.type
_entity_poly.pdbx_seq_one_letter_code
_entity_poly.pdbx_strand_id
1 'polypeptide(L)'
;LEGFAIVFDGLDKALRIIRASDGKKDAAKKLMAEFPLDEIQTDAILELQLYRISKLEINDIRAELAAKKAEAAALEAILKSKTKMWKLITTELEQVANDFADNRRSELGSAEEIVEFDPAAYIVKENTNVVVTKEGWIKRVGQLSSVSKTRVREGDSVLTVCPGSTLDNVVFFAKDGIAYTLPIDQLPVSSGYGEPLAKRAKMSDGTSLIAALTTDGRFVPSLEEVGDEVGLTLLIATRSGQVMRLPFEPFRMPSTKAGRKFCRLAKTDQVAYVDLVRDAETMMMASKKARILHFRIDEVPILGGAGKGVRGLKLEAGDELLGVVQFSRPSDALRVKNDNDSVLSFGQTKYQVTSRGGRGVKTSSRTGFVELIQPDIQLVDWSELGGVGGE
;
A
#
# COMPACT_ATOMS: atom_id res chain seq x y z
N LEU A 1 24.02 34.09 -67.29
CA LEU A 1 24.28 32.77 -67.92
C LEU A 1 23.28 32.45 -69.03
N GLU A 2 21.96 32.52 -68.79
CA GLU A 2 20.96 32.24 -69.83
C GLU A 2 21.06 33.20 -71.03
N GLY A 3 21.20 34.50 -70.79
CA GLY A 3 21.44 35.48 -71.87
C GLY A 3 22.69 35.18 -72.70
N PHE A 4 23.79 34.74 -72.07
CA PHE A 4 24.99 34.31 -72.79
C PHE A 4 24.73 33.08 -73.66
N ALA A 5 24.02 32.08 -73.15
CA ALA A 5 23.68 30.88 -73.92
C ALA A 5 22.83 31.21 -75.17
N ILE A 6 21.84 32.10 -75.03
CA ILE A 6 21.00 32.59 -76.14
C ILE A 6 21.86 33.29 -77.20
N VAL A 7 22.80 34.13 -76.78
CA VAL A 7 23.69 34.85 -77.69
C VAL A 7 24.72 33.92 -78.34
N PHE A 8 25.20 32.89 -77.65
CA PHE A 8 26.12 31.91 -78.25
C PHE A 8 25.46 31.10 -79.39
N ASP A 9 24.17 30.81 -79.29
CA ASP A 9 23.42 30.13 -80.37
C ASP A 9 23.20 31.05 -81.60
N GLY A 10 23.15 32.37 -81.38
CA GLY A 10 22.94 33.40 -82.40
C GLY A 10 24.16 34.30 -82.66
N LEU A 11 25.38 33.82 -82.36
CA LEU A 11 26.57 34.66 -82.21
C LEU A 11 26.88 35.53 -83.44
N ASP A 12 26.85 34.94 -84.64
CA ASP A 12 27.14 35.67 -85.89
C ASP A 12 26.11 36.76 -86.19
N LYS A 13 24.87 36.58 -85.72
CA LYS A 13 23.79 37.56 -85.84
C LYS A 13 23.97 38.68 -84.82
N ALA A 14 24.31 38.33 -83.58
CA ALA A 14 24.62 39.30 -82.53
C ALA A 14 25.82 40.18 -82.91
N LEU A 15 26.91 39.59 -83.43
CA LEU A 15 28.09 40.33 -83.89
C LEU A 15 27.79 41.27 -85.06
N ARG A 16 26.91 40.87 -85.99
CA ARG A 16 26.45 41.74 -87.09
C ARG A 16 25.70 42.96 -86.56
N ILE A 17 24.80 42.77 -85.58
CA ILE A 17 24.05 43.85 -84.94
C ILE A 17 25.01 44.80 -84.22
N ILE A 18 25.95 44.28 -83.43
CA ILE A 18 26.93 45.08 -82.68
C ILE A 18 27.81 45.90 -83.63
N ARG A 19 28.30 45.31 -84.73
CA ARG A 19 29.14 46.02 -85.72
C ARG A 19 28.40 47.09 -86.51
N ALA A 20 27.10 46.95 -86.71
CA ALA A 20 26.25 47.90 -87.44
C ALA A 20 25.59 48.96 -86.53
N SER A 21 26.05 49.08 -85.28
CA SER A 21 25.48 50.01 -84.29
C SER A 21 26.41 51.19 -84.04
N ASP A 22 25.83 52.36 -83.76
CA ASP A 22 26.57 53.63 -83.60
C ASP A 22 27.14 53.82 -82.18
N GLY A 23 27.00 52.82 -81.29
CA GLY A 23 27.57 52.82 -79.94
C GLY A 23 26.90 51.83 -78.97
N LYS A 24 27.40 51.74 -77.72
CA LYS A 24 26.93 50.77 -76.71
C LYS A 24 25.42 50.83 -76.46
N LYS A 25 24.86 52.03 -76.32
CA LYS A 25 23.42 52.24 -76.09
C LYS A 25 22.55 51.83 -77.29
N ASP A 26 23.05 52.01 -78.51
CA ASP A 26 22.34 51.63 -79.74
C ASP A 26 22.40 50.11 -79.96
N ALA A 27 23.58 49.51 -79.75
CA ALA A 27 23.75 48.05 -79.77
C ALA A 27 22.88 47.34 -78.73
N ALA A 28 22.77 47.88 -77.51
CA ALA A 28 21.92 47.33 -76.47
C ALA A 28 20.43 47.30 -76.89
N LYS A 29 19.90 48.40 -77.41
CA LYS A 29 18.51 48.47 -77.89
C LYS A 29 18.24 47.47 -79.02
N LYS A 30 19.16 47.36 -79.98
CA LYS A 30 19.02 46.44 -81.11
C LYS A 30 19.13 44.97 -80.69
N LEU A 31 20.02 44.64 -79.74
CA LEU A 31 20.14 43.29 -79.20
C LEU A 31 18.90 42.87 -78.39
N MET A 32 18.34 43.75 -77.56
CA MET A 32 17.10 43.49 -76.83
C MET A 32 15.87 43.37 -77.74
N ALA A 33 15.88 44.02 -78.91
CA ALA A 33 14.81 43.90 -79.89
C ALA A 33 14.84 42.55 -80.63
N GLU A 34 16.03 41.99 -80.85
CA GLU A 34 16.21 40.76 -81.63
C GLU A 34 16.27 39.49 -80.78
N PHE A 35 16.83 39.59 -79.57
CA PHE A 35 16.95 38.48 -78.62
C PHE A 35 16.14 38.79 -77.37
N PRO A 36 15.51 37.78 -76.73
CA PRO A 36 14.74 37.96 -75.50
C PRO A 36 15.68 38.15 -74.30
N LEU A 37 16.35 39.29 -74.25
CA LEU A 37 17.33 39.67 -73.23
C LEU A 37 16.82 40.85 -72.42
N ASP A 38 17.12 40.84 -71.12
CA ASP A 38 16.93 42.02 -70.27
C ASP A 38 18.11 43.00 -70.39
N GLU A 39 17.96 44.19 -69.79
CA GLU A 39 18.98 45.25 -69.85
C GLU A 39 20.32 44.80 -69.23
N ILE A 40 20.26 44.07 -68.11
CA ILE A 40 21.45 43.60 -67.37
C ILE A 40 22.19 42.53 -68.17
N GLN A 41 21.46 41.56 -68.75
CA GLN A 41 22.00 40.52 -69.62
C GLN A 41 22.66 41.15 -70.84
N THR A 42 22.00 42.12 -71.45
CA THR A 42 22.50 42.79 -72.66
C THR A 42 23.78 43.57 -72.40
N ASP A 43 23.85 44.33 -71.30
CA ASP A 43 25.08 45.00 -70.90
C ASP A 43 26.22 44.02 -70.62
N ALA A 44 25.93 42.91 -69.94
CA ALA A 44 26.91 41.86 -69.67
C ALA A 44 27.43 41.19 -70.96
N ILE A 45 26.59 41.06 -72.00
CA ILE A 45 26.98 40.57 -73.33
C ILE A 45 27.89 41.56 -74.05
N LEU A 46 27.58 42.87 -73.98
CA LEU A 46 28.39 43.90 -74.63
C LEU A 46 29.77 44.06 -73.97
N GLU A 47 29.90 43.69 -72.71
CA GLU A 47 31.17 43.71 -71.95
C GLU A 47 31.96 42.39 -72.07
N LEU A 48 31.45 41.41 -72.81
CA LEU A 48 32.08 40.11 -72.95
C LEU A 48 33.38 40.20 -73.74
N GLN A 49 34.47 39.67 -73.17
CA GLN A 49 35.79 39.66 -73.78
C GLN A 49 35.84 38.65 -74.94
N LEU A 50 36.47 38.99 -76.07
CA LEU A 50 36.47 38.16 -77.29
C LEU A 50 36.91 36.69 -77.08
N TYR A 51 37.83 36.42 -76.14
CA TYR A 51 38.28 35.03 -75.88
C TYR A 51 37.18 34.16 -75.21
N ARG A 52 36.21 34.77 -74.51
CA ARG A 52 35.06 34.08 -73.88
C ARG A 52 34.07 33.51 -74.91
N ILE A 53 34.28 33.82 -76.19
CA ILE A 53 33.52 33.30 -77.32
C ILE A 53 34.20 32.03 -77.91
N SER A 54 35.32 31.59 -77.34
CA SER A 54 35.95 30.33 -77.74
C SER A 54 35.03 29.14 -77.42
N LYS A 55 35.15 28.05 -78.20
CA LYS A 55 34.32 26.85 -78.03
C LYS A 55 34.42 26.24 -76.62
N LEU A 56 35.59 26.33 -76.00
CA LEU A 56 35.83 25.84 -74.64
C LEU A 56 35.07 26.68 -73.62
N GLU A 57 35.22 28.00 -73.66
CA GLU A 57 34.54 28.94 -72.76
C GLU A 57 33.00 28.88 -72.90
N ILE A 58 32.50 28.73 -74.13
CA ILE A 58 31.06 28.53 -74.37
C ILE A 58 30.57 27.25 -73.70
N ASN A 59 31.33 26.15 -73.81
CA ASN A 59 30.98 24.89 -73.18
C ASN A 59 31.02 24.99 -71.65
N ASP A 60 32.00 25.69 -71.08
CA ASP A 60 32.11 25.89 -69.63
C ASP A 60 30.93 26.70 -69.10
N ILE A 61 30.55 27.79 -69.77
CA ILE A 61 29.38 28.60 -69.41
C ILE A 61 28.09 27.79 -69.51
N ARG A 62 27.96 26.92 -70.52
CA ARG A 62 26.81 26.02 -70.66
C ARG A 62 26.79 24.95 -69.56
N ALA A 63 27.94 24.40 -69.19
CA ALA A 63 28.06 23.43 -68.11
C ALA A 63 27.72 24.06 -66.76
N GLU A 64 28.22 25.27 -66.50
CA GLU A 64 27.89 26.04 -65.30
C GLU A 64 26.39 26.37 -65.24
N LEU A 65 25.80 26.80 -66.36
CA LEU A 65 24.37 27.05 -66.45
C LEU A 65 23.56 25.79 -66.14
N ALA A 66 23.95 24.64 -66.70
CA ALA A 66 23.29 23.36 -66.44
C ALA A 66 23.39 22.96 -64.95
N ALA A 67 24.57 23.12 -64.34
CA ALA A 67 24.78 22.84 -62.92
C ALA A 67 23.93 23.75 -62.03
N LYS A 68 23.90 25.06 -62.31
CA LYS A 68 23.09 26.03 -61.56
C LYS A 68 21.59 25.79 -61.72
N LYS A 69 21.13 25.39 -62.91
CA LYS A 69 19.74 24.98 -63.12
C LYS A 69 19.39 23.72 -62.34
N ALA A 70 20.27 22.73 -62.29
CA ALA A 70 20.07 21.50 -61.51
C ALA A 70 20.03 21.79 -60.00
N GLU A 71 20.94 22.64 -59.52
CA GLU A 71 20.99 23.11 -58.13
C GLU A 71 19.69 23.86 -57.75
N ALA A 72 19.29 24.83 -58.56
CA ALA A 72 18.05 25.58 -58.35
C ALA A 72 16.81 24.65 -58.32
N ALA A 73 16.72 23.70 -59.26
CA ALA A 73 15.63 22.74 -59.31
C ALA A 73 15.59 21.84 -58.06
N ALA A 74 16.75 21.41 -57.56
CA ALA A 74 16.83 20.63 -56.34
C ALA A 74 16.37 21.43 -55.10
N LEU A 75 16.83 22.67 -54.97
CA LEU A 75 16.44 23.58 -53.88
C LEU A 75 14.95 23.90 -53.93
N GLU A 76 14.40 24.23 -55.10
CA GLU A 76 12.97 24.47 -55.27
C GLU A 76 12.14 23.23 -54.94
N ALA A 77 12.60 22.04 -55.30
CA ALA A 77 11.91 20.80 -54.99
C ALA A 77 11.83 20.56 -53.47
N ILE A 78 12.84 20.98 -52.71
CA ILE A 78 12.83 20.95 -51.24
C ILE A 78 11.86 22.01 -50.70
N LEU A 79 11.94 23.25 -51.18
CA LEU A 79 11.09 24.35 -50.73
C LEU A 79 9.59 24.12 -50.99
N LYS A 80 9.25 23.47 -52.11
CA LYS A 80 7.85 23.16 -52.49
C LYS A 80 7.24 22.01 -51.68
N SER A 81 8.04 21.19 -50.99
CA SER A 81 7.57 19.98 -50.31
C SER A 81 8.00 19.96 -48.85
N LYS A 82 7.04 20.14 -47.95
CA LYS A 82 7.24 20.01 -46.50
C LYS A 82 7.84 18.66 -46.11
N THR A 83 7.48 17.58 -46.81
CA THR A 83 8.02 16.24 -46.58
C THR A 83 9.52 16.15 -46.91
N LYS A 84 9.95 16.73 -48.03
CA LYS A 84 11.38 16.76 -48.39
C LYS A 84 12.19 17.62 -47.43
N MET A 85 11.63 18.75 -46.97
CA MET A 85 12.25 19.58 -45.94
C MET A 85 12.46 18.81 -44.64
N TRP A 86 11.43 18.12 -44.13
CA TRP A 86 11.58 17.30 -42.92
C TRP A 86 12.59 16.17 -43.10
N LYS A 87 12.65 15.54 -44.28
CA LYS A 87 13.65 14.52 -44.56
C LYS A 87 15.08 15.08 -44.49
N LEU A 88 15.31 16.27 -45.04
CA LEU A 88 16.60 16.95 -44.94
C LEU A 88 16.95 17.23 -43.47
N ILE A 89 16.03 17.83 -42.72
CA ILE A 89 16.21 18.14 -41.29
C ILE A 89 16.55 16.88 -40.49
N THR A 90 15.82 15.78 -40.70
CA THR A 90 16.10 14.51 -40.02
C THR A 90 17.49 14.00 -40.36
N THR A 91 17.89 14.07 -41.63
CA THR A 91 19.22 13.62 -42.07
C THR A 91 20.34 14.43 -41.42
N GLU A 92 20.17 15.76 -41.34
CA GLU A 92 21.14 16.65 -40.69
C GLU A 92 21.20 16.42 -39.17
N LEU A 93 20.05 16.22 -38.51
CA LEU A 93 20.01 15.90 -37.07
C LEU A 93 20.65 14.55 -36.76
N GLU A 94 20.44 13.53 -37.60
CA GLU A 94 21.09 12.22 -37.46
C GLU A 94 22.61 12.32 -37.66
N GLN A 95 23.08 13.13 -38.60
CA GLN A 95 24.52 13.40 -38.77
C GLN A 95 25.11 14.04 -37.52
N VAL A 96 24.48 15.09 -36.98
CA VAL A 96 24.92 15.75 -35.75
C VAL A 96 24.90 14.77 -34.56
N ALA A 97 23.86 13.95 -34.44
CA ALA A 97 23.77 12.95 -33.39
C ALA A 97 24.92 11.92 -33.45
N ASN A 98 25.39 11.57 -34.66
CA ASN A 98 26.51 10.66 -34.85
C ASN A 98 27.87 11.33 -34.61
N ASP A 99 28.06 12.56 -35.09
CA ASP A 99 29.32 13.31 -34.95
C ASP A 99 29.64 13.66 -33.49
N PHE A 100 28.59 13.87 -32.68
CA PHE A 100 28.70 14.27 -31.27
C PHE A 100 28.11 13.23 -30.30
N ALA A 101 28.09 11.95 -30.69
CA ALA A 101 27.56 10.88 -29.85
C ALA A 101 28.41 10.67 -28.58
N ASP A 102 27.77 10.70 -27.41
CA ASP A 102 28.37 10.24 -26.15
C ASP A 102 27.45 9.23 -25.45
N ASN A 103 28.07 8.29 -24.73
CA ASN A 103 27.31 7.38 -23.89
C ASN A 103 26.79 8.13 -22.67
N ARG A 104 25.53 7.90 -22.31
CA ARG A 104 24.93 8.45 -21.09
C ARG A 104 25.81 8.07 -19.89
N ARG A 105 26.27 9.09 -19.17
CA ARG A 105 27.13 8.93 -17.99
C ARG A 105 26.37 8.60 -16.70
N SER A 106 25.06 8.88 -16.67
CA SER A 106 24.18 8.56 -15.55
C SER A 106 23.42 7.25 -15.79
N GLU A 107 23.16 6.52 -14.72
CA GLU A 107 22.26 5.38 -14.72
C GLU A 107 20.85 5.83 -14.34
N LEU A 108 19.83 5.07 -14.77
CA LEU A 108 18.46 5.29 -14.35
C LEU A 108 18.24 4.50 -13.05
N GLY A 109 18.25 5.20 -11.91
CA GLY A 109 17.88 4.60 -10.63
C GLY A 109 16.43 4.13 -10.64
N SER A 110 16.18 2.94 -10.11
CA SER A 110 14.82 2.45 -9.89
C SER A 110 14.28 3.02 -8.56
N ALA A 111 12.96 3.10 -8.41
CA ALA A 111 12.34 3.58 -7.18
C ALA A 111 12.72 2.75 -5.93
N GLU A 112 13.32 1.57 -6.11
CA GLU A 112 13.80 0.66 -5.07
C GLU A 112 15.12 1.12 -4.42
N GLU A 113 15.85 2.08 -5.02
CA GLU A 113 17.10 2.64 -4.44
C GLU A 113 16.89 3.87 -3.54
N ILE A 114 15.66 4.36 -3.44
CA ILE A 114 15.33 5.32 -2.38
C ILE A 114 15.31 4.51 -1.10
N VAL A 115 16.34 4.67 -0.25
CA VAL A 115 16.26 4.24 1.15
C VAL A 115 15.08 4.98 1.75
N GLU A 116 13.91 4.34 1.77
CA GLU A 116 12.76 4.86 2.50
C GLU A 116 13.23 5.05 3.94
N PHE A 117 13.10 6.29 4.43
CA PHE A 117 13.30 6.57 5.84
C PHE A 117 12.29 5.72 6.61
N ASP A 118 12.76 4.64 7.25
CA ASP A 118 11.95 3.82 8.14
C ASP A 118 12.11 4.34 9.58
N PRO A 119 11.13 5.07 10.12
CA PRO A 119 11.18 5.54 11.51
C PRO A 119 11.25 4.40 12.52
N ALA A 120 10.79 3.19 12.17
CA ALA A 120 10.80 2.03 13.06
C ALA A 120 12.22 1.53 13.35
N ALA A 121 13.17 1.72 12.43
CA ALA A 121 14.58 1.37 12.61
C ALA A 121 15.26 2.16 13.75
N TYR A 122 14.68 3.29 14.17
CA TYR A 122 15.19 4.12 15.27
C TYR A 122 14.50 3.85 16.62
N ILE A 123 13.51 2.96 16.67
CA ILE A 123 12.85 2.59 17.92
C ILE A 123 13.73 1.59 18.66
N VAL A 124 14.15 1.95 19.88
CA VAL A 124 14.90 1.05 20.75
C VAL A 124 14.00 -0.12 21.15
N LYS A 125 14.47 -1.34 20.88
CA LYS A 125 13.79 -2.58 21.25
C LYS A 125 13.89 -2.80 22.77
N GLU A 126 12.78 -2.66 23.48
CA GLU A 126 12.68 -2.90 24.92
C GLU A 126 11.58 -3.92 25.20
N ASN A 127 11.78 -4.80 26.18
CA ASN A 127 10.72 -5.67 26.71
C ASN A 127 9.82 -4.88 27.65
N THR A 128 8.51 -5.05 27.52
CA THR A 128 7.55 -4.25 28.26
C THR A 128 6.22 -4.97 28.45
N ASN A 129 5.44 -4.49 29.41
CA ASN A 129 4.10 -4.98 29.72
C ASN A 129 3.09 -3.87 29.46
N VAL A 130 2.09 -4.17 28.63
CA VAL A 130 0.94 -3.30 28.41
C VAL A 130 -0.15 -3.70 29.38
N VAL A 131 -0.50 -2.80 30.30
CA VAL A 131 -1.60 -3.00 31.26
C VAL A 131 -2.85 -2.37 30.69
N VAL A 132 -3.93 -3.15 30.66
CA VAL A 132 -5.24 -2.75 30.16
C VAL A 132 -6.27 -2.92 31.26
N THR A 133 -7.08 -1.91 31.52
CA THR A 133 -8.14 -1.98 32.53
C THR A 133 -9.52 -2.22 31.93
N LYS A 134 -10.50 -2.57 32.78
CA LYS A 134 -11.89 -2.81 32.34
C LYS A 134 -12.56 -1.54 31.83
N GLU A 135 -12.22 -0.37 32.39
CA GLU A 135 -12.68 0.93 31.88
C GLU A 135 -11.94 1.42 30.62
N GLY A 136 -10.95 0.67 30.13
CA GLY A 136 -10.22 1.00 28.90
C GLY A 136 -9.07 1.99 29.09
N TRP A 137 -8.50 2.06 30.30
CA TRP A 137 -7.22 2.74 30.54
C TRP A 137 -6.08 1.84 30.13
N ILE A 138 -5.11 2.43 29.44
CA ILE A 138 -3.94 1.72 28.91
C ILE A 138 -2.66 2.41 29.38
N LYS A 139 -1.66 1.60 29.72
CA LYS A 139 -0.31 2.07 30.05
C LYS A 139 0.73 1.02 29.73
N ARG A 140 1.93 1.49 29.45
CA ARG A 140 3.14 0.67 29.28
C ARG A 140 3.99 0.76 30.54
N VAL A 141 4.45 -0.38 31.04
CA VAL A 141 5.38 -0.49 32.17
C VAL A 141 6.51 -1.45 31.81
N GLY A 142 7.76 -1.11 32.10
CA GLY A 142 8.91 -1.99 31.82
C GLY A 142 8.80 -3.30 32.59
N GLN A 143 8.80 -3.22 33.91
CA GLN A 143 8.64 -4.38 34.80
C GLN A 143 7.37 -4.26 35.64
N LEU A 144 6.66 -5.38 35.80
CA LEU A 144 5.49 -5.49 36.65
C LEU A 144 5.67 -6.70 37.56
N SER A 145 5.82 -6.47 38.86
CA SER A 145 6.02 -7.55 39.85
C SER A 145 4.73 -8.22 40.29
N SER A 146 3.61 -7.50 40.26
CA SER A 146 2.29 -8.04 40.58
C SER A 146 1.20 -7.15 40.01
N VAL A 147 0.12 -7.78 39.53
CA VAL A 147 -1.06 -7.09 39.01
C VAL A 147 -1.74 -6.25 40.11
N SER A 148 -1.80 -6.74 41.34
CA SER A 148 -2.47 -6.05 42.46
C SER A 148 -1.77 -4.77 42.91
N LYS A 149 -0.45 -4.65 42.64
CA LYS A 149 0.35 -3.47 42.99
C LYS A 149 0.28 -2.38 41.92
N THR A 150 -0.30 -2.67 40.75
CA THR A 150 -0.42 -1.67 39.68
C THR A 150 -1.48 -0.64 40.03
N ARG A 151 -1.17 0.64 39.87
CA ARG A 151 -2.13 1.72 40.12
C ARG A 151 -3.23 1.72 39.05
N VAL A 152 -4.48 1.58 39.46
CA VAL A 152 -5.69 1.72 38.64
C VAL A 152 -6.61 2.75 39.27
N ARG A 153 -7.55 3.30 38.50
CA ARG A 153 -8.53 4.24 39.04
C ARG A 153 -9.43 3.58 40.08
N GLU A 154 -10.00 4.38 40.96
CA GLU A 154 -10.96 3.91 41.95
C GLU A 154 -12.17 3.28 41.26
N GLY A 155 -12.53 2.05 41.65
CA GLY A 155 -13.61 1.27 41.01
C GLY A 155 -13.21 0.50 39.75
N ASP A 156 -12.00 0.71 39.23
CA ASP A 156 -11.49 0.00 38.06
C ASP A 156 -10.63 -1.22 38.45
N SER A 157 -10.43 -2.14 37.51
CA SER A 157 -9.58 -3.32 37.71
C SER A 157 -8.85 -3.67 36.42
N VAL A 158 -7.72 -4.36 36.56
CA VAL A 158 -6.95 -4.83 35.41
C VAL A 158 -7.77 -5.89 34.67
N LEU A 159 -7.99 -5.66 33.37
CA LEU A 159 -8.61 -6.60 32.46
C LEU A 159 -7.60 -7.64 32.00
N THR A 160 -6.43 -7.19 31.54
CA THR A 160 -5.35 -8.07 31.08
C THR A 160 -4.01 -7.32 31.10
N VAL A 161 -2.92 -8.10 31.07
CA VAL A 161 -1.56 -7.60 30.89
C VAL A 161 -0.96 -8.31 29.68
N CYS A 162 -0.60 -7.56 28.65
CA CYS A 162 -0.01 -8.09 27.43
C CYS A 162 1.51 -7.87 27.47
N PRO A 163 2.33 -8.93 27.51
CA PRO A 163 3.76 -8.82 27.33
C PRO A 163 4.09 -8.53 25.86
N GLY A 164 5.15 -7.77 25.58
CA GLY A 164 5.59 -7.52 24.21
C GLY A 164 6.89 -6.72 24.15
N SER A 165 7.36 -6.43 22.92
CA SER A 165 8.41 -5.44 22.69
C SER A 165 7.85 -4.09 22.23
N THR A 166 8.63 -3.02 22.38
CA THR A 166 8.32 -1.69 21.82
C THR A 166 8.16 -1.69 20.30
N LEU A 167 8.78 -2.65 19.59
CA LEU A 167 8.63 -2.82 18.14
C LEU A 167 7.33 -3.53 17.75
N ASP A 168 6.67 -4.19 18.69
CA ASP A 168 5.44 -4.93 18.45
C ASP A 168 4.20 -4.05 18.66
N ASN A 169 3.05 -4.61 18.30
CA ASN A 169 1.75 -3.99 18.49
C ASN A 169 0.95 -4.73 19.57
N VAL A 170 -0.08 -4.04 20.07
CA VAL A 170 -1.12 -4.63 20.91
C VAL A 170 -2.47 -4.41 20.27
N VAL A 171 -3.31 -5.45 20.28
CA VAL A 171 -4.65 -5.46 19.71
C VAL A 171 -5.66 -5.41 20.85
N PHE A 172 -6.45 -4.34 20.92
CA PHE A 172 -7.54 -4.16 21.89
C PHE A 172 -8.86 -4.55 21.25
N PHE A 173 -9.57 -5.52 21.83
CA PHE A 173 -10.87 -5.97 21.36
C PHE A 173 -11.98 -5.31 22.18
N ALA A 174 -12.90 -4.64 21.50
CA ALA A 174 -14.03 -3.98 22.11
C ALA A 174 -15.31 -4.82 21.99
N LYS A 175 -16.25 -4.62 22.93
CA LYS A 175 -17.52 -5.35 22.98
C LYS A 175 -18.45 -5.08 21.80
N ASP A 176 -18.23 -3.99 21.05
CA ASP A 176 -18.99 -3.62 19.85
C ASP A 176 -18.47 -4.33 18.57
N GLY A 177 -17.49 -5.22 18.68
CA GLY A 177 -16.97 -5.99 17.55
C GLY A 177 -15.91 -5.26 16.73
N ILE A 178 -15.31 -4.20 17.27
CA ILE A 178 -14.18 -3.46 16.67
C ILE A 178 -12.90 -3.75 17.47
N ALA A 179 -11.81 -4.02 16.74
CA ALA A 179 -10.47 -4.19 17.29
C ALA A 179 -9.61 -2.98 16.94
N TYR A 180 -8.81 -2.50 17.88
CA TYR A 180 -7.90 -1.39 17.70
C TYR A 180 -6.48 -1.90 17.90
N THR A 181 -5.65 -1.84 16.86
CA THR A 181 -4.25 -2.23 16.95
C THR A 181 -3.39 -0.97 17.03
N LEU A 182 -2.58 -0.86 18.08
CA LEU A 182 -1.66 0.26 18.28
C LEU A 182 -0.22 -0.25 18.50
N PRO A 183 0.79 0.46 17.97
CA PRO A 183 2.18 0.23 18.33
C PRO A 183 2.41 0.41 19.83
N ILE A 184 3.19 -0.50 20.42
CA ILE A 184 3.44 -0.50 21.86
C ILE A 184 4.30 0.71 22.27
N ASP A 185 5.25 1.16 21.45
CA ASP A 185 6.06 2.36 21.68
C ASP A 185 5.21 3.63 21.86
N GLN A 186 4.08 3.72 21.14
CA GLN A 186 3.18 4.87 21.19
C GLN A 186 2.34 4.91 22.47
N LEU A 187 2.30 3.84 23.27
CA LEU A 187 1.54 3.80 24.51
C LEU A 187 2.22 4.60 25.62
N PRO A 188 1.43 5.23 26.52
CA PRO A 188 2.00 6.08 27.56
C PRO A 188 2.80 5.22 28.55
N VAL A 189 4.08 5.56 28.71
CA VAL A 189 4.93 5.00 29.77
C VAL A 189 4.51 5.64 31.09
N SER A 190 3.95 4.85 32.01
CA SER A 190 3.47 5.40 33.28
C SER A 190 3.36 4.35 34.38
N SER A 191 3.84 4.70 35.57
CA SER A 191 3.55 3.97 36.82
C SER A 191 2.21 4.35 37.45
N GLY A 192 1.56 5.41 36.95
CA GLY A 192 0.26 5.91 37.39
C GLY A 192 -0.92 5.21 36.70
N TYR A 193 -1.97 5.97 36.39
CA TYR A 193 -3.20 5.44 35.79
C TYR A 193 -3.13 5.22 34.27
N GLY A 194 -2.15 5.81 33.58
CA GLY A 194 -2.07 5.76 32.12
C GLY A 194 -2.97 6.79 31.43
N GLU A 195 -3.47 6.43 30.24
CA GLU A 195 -4.41 7.24 29.47
C GLU A 195 -5.59 6.38 28.98
N PRO A 196 -6.77 6.97 28.72
CA PRO A 196 -7.87 6.20 28.14
C PRO A 196 -7.60 5.91 26.67
N LEU A 197 -7.89 4.69 26.22
CA LEU A 197 -7.74 4.27 24.82
C LEU A 197 -8.48 5.19 23.84
N ALA A 198 -9.59 5.81 24.28
CA ALA A 198 -10.37 6.78 23.52
C ALA A 198 -9.57 8.01 23.03
N LYS A 199 -8.42 8.35 23.62
CA LYS A 199 -7.53 9.40 23.08
C LYS A 199 -6.90 9.00 21.74
N ARG A 200 -6.71 7.70 21.51
CA ARG A 200 -5.98 7.13 20.37
C ARG A 200 -6.91 6.44 19.37
N ALA A 201 -8.03 5.91 19.85
CA ALA A 201 -9.05 5.22 19.06
C ALA A 201 -10.41 5.92 19.14
N LYS A 202 -11.14 5.99 18.02
CA LYS A 202 -12.50 6.50 17.95
C LYS A 202 -13.47 5.39 18.35
N MET A 203 -13.63 5.20 19.65
CA MET A 203 -14.56 4.21 20.21
C MET A 203 -16.01 4.70 20.19
N SER A 204 -16.96 3.78 20.05
CA SER A 204 -18.37 4.07 20.19
C SER A 204 -18.71 4.36 21.66
N ASP A 205 -19.59 5.33 21.91
CA ASP A 205 -19.98 5.72 23.27
C ASP A 205 -20.49 4.52 24.09
N GLY A 206 -20.05 4.41 25.35
CA GLY A 206 -20.43 3.33 26.26
C GLY A 206 -19.80 1.96 25.95
N THR A 207 -18.90 1.88 24.99
CA THR A 207 -18.18 0.63 24.67
C THR A 207 -17.04 0.39 25.64
N SER A 208 -16.93 -0.83 26.15
CA SER A 208 -15.80 -1.31 26.97
C SER A 208 -14.96 -2.32 26.20
N LEU A 209 -13.72 -2.51 26.65
CA LEU A 209 -12.85 -3.57 26.17
C LEU A 209 -13.29 -4.93 26.75
N ILE A 210 -13.05 -5.98 25.98
CA ILE A 210 -13.29 -7.38 26.40
C ILE A 210 -11.99 -8.17 26.52
N ALA A 211 -11.00 -7.87 25.69
CA ALA A 211 -9.69 -8.52 25.71
C ALA A 211 -8.64 -7.60 25.09
N ALA A 212 -7.37 -7.91 25.35
CA ALA A 212 -6.25 -7.38 24.57
C ALA A 212 -5.22 -8.49 24.36
N LEU A 213 -4.56 -8.49 23.21
CA LEU A 213 -3.57 -9.48 22.81
C LEU A 213 -2.33 -8.79 22.22
N THR A 214 -1.16 -9.34 22.49
CA THR A 214 0.11 -8.90 21.89
C THR A 214 0.29 -9.47 20.49
N THR A 215 1.10 -8.81 19.66
CA THR A 215 1.54 -9.34 18.37
C THR A 215 2.98 -9.84 18.38
N ASP A 216 3.65 -9.76 19.52
CA ASP A 216 5.02 -10.25 19.69
C ASP A 216 5.10 -11.76 19.41
N GLY A 217 5.98 -12.13 18.47
CA GLY A 217 6.15 -13.51 17.98
C GLY A 217 6.46 -14.52 19.09
N ARG A 218 7.10 -14.09 20.19
CA ARG A 218 7.41 -14.96 21.35
C ARG A 218 6.16 -15.50 22.04
N PHE A 219 5.07 -14.74 21.98
CA PHE A 219 3.80 -15.11 22.62
C PHE A 219 2.72 -15.46 21.60
N VAL A 220 2.77 -14.87 20.40
CA VAL A 220 1.81 -15.10 19.33
C VAL A 220 2.58 -15.30 18.01
N PRO A 221 3.00 -16.54 17.71
CA PRO A 221 3.77 -16.85 16.50
C PRO A 221 3.09 -16.40 15.22
N SER A 222 3.86 -15.84 14.28
CA SER A 222 3.39 -15.39 12.97
C SER A 222 2.97 -16.55 12.08
N LEU A 223 2.25 -16.26 10.99
CA LEU A 223 1.87 -17.27 9.99
C LEU A 223 3.09 -18.02 9.45
N GLU A 224 4.20 -17.32 9.21
CA GLU A 224 5.48 -17.90 8.76
C GLU A 224 6.08 -18.86 9.78
N GLU A 225 5.98 -18.54 11.07
CA GLU A 225 6.51 -19.38 12.16
C GLU A 225 5.64 -20.62 12.42
N VAL A 226 4.32 -20.52 12.20
CA VAL A 226 3.39 -21.64 12.36
C VAL A 226 3.46 -22.60 11.16
N GLY A 227 3.73 -22.09 9.96
CA GLY A 227 3.82 -22.91 8.73
C GLY A 227 2.47 -23.43 8.22
N ASP A 228 1.36 -22.82 8.63
CA ASP A 228 -0.02 -23.13 8.21
C ASP A 228 -0.57 -21.95 7.37
N GLU A 229 -1.44 -22.23 6.38
CA GLU A 229 -2.08 -21.21 5.54
C GLU A 229 -2.98 -20.25 6.34
N VAL A 230 -3.48 -20.68 7.50
CA VAL A 230 -4.41 -19.90 8.34
C VAL A 230 -3.74 -19.28 9.56
N GLY A 231 -2.68 -19.91 10.08
CA GLY A 231 -2.01 -19.53 11.33
C GLY A 231 -2.94 -19.61 12.55
N LEU A 232 -2.64 -18.81 13.59
CA LEU A 232 -3.48 -18.74 14.78
C LEU A 232 -4.83 -18.07 14.50
N THR A 233 -5.89 -18.59 15.11
CA THR A 233 -7.25 -18.05 14.96
C THR A 233 -7.79 -17.49 16.27
N LEU A 234 -8.49 -16.38 16.19
CA LEU A 234 -9.31 -15.83 17.27
C LEU A 234 -10.62 -16.62 17.37
N LEU A 235 -10.93 -17.16 18.53
CA LEU A 235 -12.25 -17.67 18.88
C LEU A 235 -13.09 -16.54 19.47
N ILE A 236 -14.24 -16.28 18.86
CA ILE A 236 -15.14 -15.19 19.24
C ILE A 236 -16.50 -15.76 19.61
N ALA A 237 -17.09 -15.28 20.70
CA ALA A 237 -18.47 -15.57 21.06
C ALA A 237 -19.25 -14.31 21.44
N THR A 238 -20.53 -14.23 21.08
CA THR A 238 -21.40 -13.09 21.37
C THR A 238 -22.39 -13.39 22.50
N ARG A 239 -22.98 -12.35 23.12
CA ARG A 239 -24.01 -12.49 24.17
C ARG A 239 -25.23 -13.25 23.66
N SER A 240 -25.56 -13.14 22.37
CA SER A 240 -26.63 -13.92 21.73
C SER A 240 -26.27 -15.39 21.41
N GLY A 241 -25.08 -15.86 21.82
CA GLY A 241 -24.66 -17.25 21.70
C GLY A 241 -24.17 -17.63 20.29
N GLN A 242 -23.79 -16.65 19.46
CA GLN A 242 -23.08 -16.92 18.22
C GLN A 242 -21.60 -17.16 18.49
N VAL A 243 -20.96 -18.00 17.67
CA VAL A 243 -19.54 -18.30 17.69
C VAL A 243 -18.94 -18.22 16.28
N MET A 244 -17.70 -17.80 16.19
CA MET A 244 -16.92 -17.78 14.94
C MET A 244 -15.44 -17.82 15.24
N ARG A 245 -14.64 -18.24 14.25
CA ARG A 245 -13.19 -18.08 14.25
C ARG A 245 -12.74 -17.12 13.17
N LEU A 246 -11.68 -16.36 13.43
CA LEU A 246 -11.03 -15.48 12.45
C LEU A 246 -9.52 -15.64 12.49
N PRO A 247 -8.81 -15.61 11.35
CA PRO A 247 -7.36 -15.48 11.36
C PRO A 247 -6.90 -14.27 12.17
N PHE A 248 -5.87 -14.43 13.00
CA PHE A 248 -5.31 -13.32 13.79
C PHE A 248 -4.41 -12.39 12.97
N GLU A 249 -3.78 -12.90 11.92
CA GLU A 249 -2.77 -12.21 11.12
C GLU A 249 -3.17 -10.79 10.66
N PRO A 250 -4.41 -10.54 10.17
CA PRO A 250 -4.83 -9.19 9.75
C PRO A 250 -4.86 -8.14 10.89
N PHE A 251 -4.84 -8.58 12.15
CA PHE A 251 -4.85 -7.70 13.32
C PHE A 251 -3.45 -7.31 13.78
N ARG A 252 -2.38 -7.91 13.24
CA ARG A 252 -0.99 -7.59 13.64
C ARG A 252 -0.56 -6.19 13.26
N MET A 253 -0.99 -5.72 12.10
CA MET A 253 -0.67 -4.39 11.58
C MET A 253 -1.38 -3.30 12.40
N PRO A 254 -0.81 -2.11 12.62
CA PRO A 254 -1.51 -0.97 13.24
C PRO A 254 -2.81 -0.65 12.52
N SER A 255 -3.89 -0.37 13.26
CA SER A 255 -5.18 0.00 12.70
C SER A 255 -5.31 1.51 12.54
N THR A 256 -6.25 1.98 11.72
CA THR A 256 -6.64 3.40 11.75
C THR A 256 -7.36 3.73 13.05
N LYS A 257 -7.60 5.02 13.32
CA LYS A 257 -8.40 5.44 14.49
C LYS A 257 -9.80 4.83 14.55
N ALA A 258 -10.37 4.41 13.42
CA ALA A 258 -11.67 3.75 13.37
C ALA A 258 -11.62 2.25 13.75
N GLY A 259 -10.42 1.68 13.89
CA GLY A 259 -10.22 0.26 14.17
C GLY A 259 -10.53 -0.65 12.98
N ARG A 260 -10.42 -1.96 13.21
CA ARG A 260 -10.81 -3.02 12.28
C ARG A 260 -12.00 -3.78 12.86
N LYS A 261 -13.05 -3.92 12.07
CA LYS A 261 -14.20 -4.73 12.47
C LYS A 261 -13.81 -6.21 12.46
N PHE A 262 -14.09 -6.92 13.55
CA PHE A 262 -13.88 -8.37 13.66
C PHE A 262 -15.19 -9.14 13.87
N CYS A 263 -16.24 -8.49 14.39
CA CYS A 263 -17.54 -9.14 14.58
C CYS A 263 -18.68 -8.27 14.04
N ARG A 264 -19.61 -8.86 13.30
CA ARG A 264 -20.87 -8.21 12.90
C ARG A 264 -21.96 -8.59 13.89
N LEU A 265 -22.30 -7.65 14.77
CA LEU A 265 -23.31 -7.86 15.81
C LEU A 265 -24.72 -7.56 15.30
N ALA A 266 -25.70 -8.27 15.86
CA ALA A 266 -27.10 -7.90 15.74
C ALA A 266 -27.40 -6.66 16.60
N LYS A 267 -28.57 -6.04 16.41
CA LYS A 267 -29.01 -4.91 17.24
C LYS A 267 -28.99 -5.35 18.72
N THR A 268 -28.36 -4.54 19.57
CA THR A 268 -28.14 -4.78 21.02
C THR A 268 -27.28 -6.00 21.41
N ASP A 269 -26.69 -6.73 20.46
CA ASP A 269 -25.74 -7.80 20.78
C ASP A 269 -24.35 -7.22 21.08
N GLN A 270 -23.54 -7.98 21.80
CA GLN A 270 -22.17 -7.62 22.17
C GLN A 270 -21.27 -8.84 22.12
N VAL A 271 -19.99 -8.62 21.91
CA VAL A 271 -18.99 -9.67 22.07
C VAL A 271 -18.83 -9.99 23.56
N ALA A 272 -18.93 -11.28 23.90
CA ALA A 272 -18.82 -11.79 25.25
C ALA A 272 -17.48 -12.50 25.51
N TYR A 273 -16.80 -12.97 24.46
CA TYR A 273 -15.52 -13.65 24.55
C TYR A 273 -14.70 -13.45 23.27
N VAL A 274 -13.41 -13.19 23.42
CA VAL A 274 -12.40 -13.22 22.34
C VAL A 274 -11.09 -13.70 22.93
N ASP A 275 -10.50 -14.74 22.34
CA ASP A 275 -9.16 -15.20 22.69
C ASP A 275 -8.56 -16.01 21.52
N LEU A 276 -7.25 -16.28 21.55
CA LEU A 276 -6.59 -17.14 20.57
C LEU A 276 -6.90 -18.61 20.85
N VAL A 277 -7.13 -19.37 19.78
CA VAL A 277 -7.11 -20.83 19.81
C VAL A 277 -5.65 -21.27 19.69
N ARG A 278 -5.11 -21.86 20.76
CA ARG A 278 -3.79 -22.47 20.80
C ARG A 278 -3.94 -23.99 20.78
N ASP A 279 -3.68 -24.65 21.90
CA ASP A 279 -3.74 -26.11 22.05
C ASP A 279 -5.13 -26.62 22.48
N ALA A 280 -6.13 -25.74 22.54
CA ALA A 280 -7.46 -26.11 22.98
C ALA A 280 -8.22 -26.88 21.89
N GLU A 281 -8.78 -28.04 22.26
CA GLU A 281 -9.60 -28.83 21.34
C GLU A 281 -11.10 -28.59 21.51
N THR A 282 -11.51 -28.28 22.75
CA THR A 282 -12.92 -28.12 23.12
C THR A 282 -13.15 -26.84 23.90
N MET A 283 -14.41 -26.41 23.92
CA MET A 283 -14.84 -25.21 24.62
C MET A 283 -16.16 -25.42 25.34
N MET A 284 -16.32 -24.78 26.50
CA MET A 284 -17.63 -24.66 27.17
C MET A 284 -18.15 -23.25 27.12
N MET A 285 -19.43 -23.13 26.81
CA MET A 285 -20.20 -21.90 26.87
C MET A 285 -21.13 -21.94 28.10
N ALA A 286 -21.23 -20.84 28.85
CA ALA A 286 -22.13 -20.74 30.00
C ALA A 286 -23.09 -19.55 29.88
N SER A 287 -24.39 -19.80 30.06
CA SER A 287 -25.43 -18.77 30.05
C SER A 287 -25.85 -18.31 31.44
N LYS A 288 -26.46 -17.14 31.49
CA LYS A 288 -27.00 -16.53 32.71
C LYS A 288 -28.05 -17.42 33.38
N LYS A 289 -28.89 -18.13 32.62
CA LYS A 289 -29.87 -19.09 33.17
C LYS A 289 -29.28 -20.48 33.48
N ALA A 290 -28.01 -20.54 33.86
CA ALA A 290 -27.32 -21.75 34.30
C ALA A 290 -27.35 -22.91 33.30
N ARG A 291 -27.28 -22.61 31.99
CA ARG A 291 -27.08 -23.62 30.94
C ARG A 291 -25.62 -23.65 30.55
N ILE A 292 -25.07 -24.85 30.39
CA ILE A 292 -23.73 -25.04 29.84
C ILE A 292 -23.75 -25.97 28.64
N LEU A 293 -22.92 -25.70 27.64
CA LEU A 293 -22.74 -26.56 26.48
C LEU A 293 -21.26 -26.74 26.21
N HIS A 294 -20.83 -28.00 26.10
CA HIS A 294 -19.46 -28.41 25.81
C HIS A 294 -19.43 -29.02 24.41
N PHE A 295 -18.57 -28.49 23.52
CA PHE A 295 -18.41 -28.98 22.15
C PHE A 295 -17.00 -28.70 21.62
N ARG A 296 -16.65 -29.28 20.48
CA ARG A 296 -15.32 -29.14 19.88
C ARG A 296 -15.15 -27.80 19.16
N ILE A 297 -13.97 -27.21 19.24
CA ILE A 297 -13.66 -25.91 18.59
C ILE A 297 -13.66 -26.05 17.07
N ASP A 298 -13.32 -27.23 16.53
CA ASP A 298 -13.34 -27.51 15.09
C ASP A 298 -14.74 -27.35 14.45
N GLU A 299 -15.82 -27.53 15.20
CA GLU A 299 -17.19 -27.27 14.75
C GLU A 299 -17.48 -25.76 14.51
N VAL A 300 -16.64 -24.87 15.04
CA VAL A 300 -16.74 -23.42 14.84
C VAL A 300 -16.07 -23.03 13.51
N PRO A 301 -16.81 -22.43 12.56
CA PRO A 301 -16.25 -22.09 11.26
C PRO A 301 -15.23 -20.96 11.37
N ILE A 302 -14.15 -21.09 10.60
CA ILE A 302 -13.18 -20.03 10.35
C ILE A 302 -13.72 -19.18 9.20
N LEU A 303 -13.91 -17.88 9.43
CA LEU A 303 -14.38 -16.93 8.43
C LEU A 303 -13.20 -16.15 7.85
N GLY A 304 -13.26 -15.78 6.58
CA GLY A 304 -12.23 -14.94 5.94
C GLY A 304 -12.25 -13.46 6.37
N GLY A 305 -13.15 -13.07 7.27
CA GLY A 305 -13.30 -11.70 7.76
C GLY A 305 -14.54 -11.53 8.64
N ALA A 306 -14.82 -10.30 9.08
CA ALA A 306 -15.89 -10.03 10.03
C ALA A 306 -17.26 -10.59 9.61
N GLY A 307 -17.83 -11.45 10.44
CA GLY A 307 -19.11 -12.12 10.17
C GLY A 307 -20.04 -12.11 11.38
N LYS A 308 -21.22 -12.70 11.21
CA LYS A 308 -22.19 -12.92 12.30
C LYS A 308 -21.94 -14.23 13.05
N GLY A 309 -21.11 -15.11 12.50
CA GLY A 309 -20.87 -16.45 13.03
C GLY A 309 -22.05 -17.40 12.87
N VAL A 310 -21.96 -18.53 13.56
CA VAL A 310 -22.99 -19.56 13.63
C VAL A 310 -23.43 -19.76 15.08
N ARG A 311 -24.58 -20.40 15.28
CA ARG A 311 -25.07 -20.68 16.63
C ARG A 311 -24.15 -21.65 17.35
N GLY A 312 -23.60 -21.20 18.48
CA GLY A 312 -22.86 -22.01 19.44
C GLY A 312 -23.76 -22.53 20.55
N LEU A 313 -24.50 -21.65 21.23
CA LEU A 313 -25.45 -22.01 22.29
C LEU A 313 -26.85 -21.48 21.94
N LYS A 314 -27.86 -22.36 21.97
CA LYS A 314 -29.26 -21.95 21.80
C LYS A 314 -29.79 -21.41 23.13
N LEU A 315 -29.85 -20.09 23.21
CA LEU A 315 -30.39 -19.35 24.34
C LEU A 315 -31.92 -19.22 24.25
N GLU A 316 -32.56 -19.24 25.41
CA GLU A 316 -34.00 -18.94 25.55
C GLU A 316 -34.22 -17.42 25.64
N ALA A 317 -35.47 -16.97 25.51
CA ALA A 317 -35.80 -15.56 25.66
C ALA A 317 -35.34 -15.02 27.03
N GLY A 318 -34.64 -13.89 27.01
CA GLY A 318 -34.06 -13.25 28.20
C GLY A 318 -32.88 -14.00 28.83
N ASP A 319 -32.30 -14.98 28.13
CA ASP A 319 -31.02 -15.59 28.49
C ASP A 319 -29.89 -14.96 27.65
N GLU A 320 -28.68 -14.98 28.18
CA GLU A 320 -27.50 -14.45 27.51
C GLU A 320 -26.26 -15.25 27.86
N LEU A 321 -25.30 -15.27 26.95
CA LEU A 321 -23.99 -15.87 27.20
C LEU A 321 -23.20 -14.99 28.18
N LEU A 322 -22.69 -15.59 29.26
CA LEU A 322 -21.81 -14.91 30.22
C LEU A 322 -20.34 -15.02 29.83
N GLY A 323 -19.93 -16.13 29.23
CA GLY A 323 -18.57 -16.33 28.81
C GLY A 323 -18.30 -17.72 28.27
N VAL A 324 -17.04 -17.93 27.93
CA VAL A 324 -16.51 -19.14 27.33
C VAL A 324 -15.21 -19.50 28.01
N VAL A 325 -14.95 -20.81 28.15
CA VAL A 325 -13.64 -21.34 28.55
C VAL A 325 -13.20 -22.34 27.49
N GLN A 326 -11.98 -22.16 27.00
CA GLN A 326 -11.27 -23.13 26.16
C GLN A 326 -10.58 -24.16 27.07
N PHE A 327 -10.56 -25.43 26.66
CA PHE A 327 -9.93 -26.50 27.42
C PHE A 327 -8.75 -27.06 26.64
N SER A 328 -7.56 -26.87 27.19
CA SER A 328 -6.30 -27.46 26.69
C SER A 328 -5.82 -28.59 27.60
N ARG A 329 -6.20 -28.57 28.89
CA ARG A 329 -5.76 -29.55 29.89
C ARG A 329 -6.95 -30.18 30.61
N PRO A 330 -6.83 -31.44 31.07
CA PRO A 330 -7.86 -32.09 31.88
C PRO A 330 -8.25 -31.36 33.17
N SER A 331 -7.33 -30.56 33.73
CA SER A 331 -7.56 -29.74 34.92
C SER A 331 -8.36 -28.47 34.67
N ASP A 332 -8.53 -28.06 33.42
CA ASP A 332 -9.24 -26.84 33.09
C ASP A 332 -10.71 -26.98 33.48
N ALA A 333 -11.29 -25.90 33.97
CA ALA A 333 -12.66 -25.88 34.45
C ALA A 333 -13.30 -24.52 34.22
N LEU A 334 -14.56 -24.54 33.80
CA LEU A 334 -15.39 -23.35 33.76
C LEU A 334 -15.85 -23.04 35.18
N ARG A 335 -15.43 -21.89 35.71
CA ARG A 335 -15.79 -21.43 37.06
C ARG A 335 -16.73 -20.25 36.98
N VAL A 336 -17.84 -20.31 37.71
CA VAL A 336 -18.84 -19.24 37.74
C VAL A 336 -19.29 -18.97 39.15
N LYS A 337 -19.67 -17.73 39.40
CA LYS A 337 -20.33 -17.29 40.63
C LYS A 337 -21.85 -17.32 40.40
N ASN A 338 -22.60 -17.95 41.29
CA ASN A 338 -24.06 -18.00 41.21
C ASN A 338 -24.73 -16.89 42.02
N ASP A 339 -26.05 -16.80 41.95
CA ASP A 339 -26.86 -15.79 42.67
C ASP A 339 -26.69 -15.83 44.21
N ASN A 340 -26.25 -16.96 44.77
CA ASN A 340 -26.03 -17.16 46.20
C ASN A 340 -24.56 -16.96 46.59
N ASP A 341 -23.79 -16.23 45.78
CA ASP A 341 -22.36 -15.98 45.99
C ASP A 341 -21.45 -17.23 45.98
N SER A 342 -22.00 -18.40 45.64
CA SER A 342 -21.27 -19.66 45.64
C SER A 342 -20.53 -19.86 44.32
N VAL A 343 -19.28 -20.32 44.42
CA VAL A 343 -18.46 -20.65 43.25
C VAL A 343 -18.75 -22.09 42.80
N LEU A 344 -19.16 -22.24 41.56
CA LEU A 344 -19.40 -23.53 40.91
C LEU A 344 -18.30 -23.78 39.87
N SER A 345 -17.81 -25.03 39.82
CA SER A 345 -16.76 -25.46 38.90
C SER A 345 -17.26 -26.60 38.00
N PHE A 346 -17.07 -26.44 36.70
CA PHE A 346 -17.53 -27.35 35.66
C PHE A 346 -16.33 -27.80 34.82
N GLY A 347 -15.79 -28.98 35.14
CA GLY A 347 -14.66 -29.58 34.42
C GLY A 347 -15.10 -30.45 33.24
N GLN A 348 -14.20 -30.64 32.27
CA GLN A 348 -14.46 -31.39 31.04
C GLN A 348 -14.79 -32.87 31.23
N THR A 349 -14.29 -33.51 32.30
CA THR A 349 -14.54 -34.93 32.57
C THR A 349 -15.99 -35.23 32.96
N LYS A 350 -16.68 -34.26 33.59
CA LYS A 350 -18.06 -34.44 34.08
C LYS A 350 -19.10 -34.16 32.99
N TYR A 351 -18.80 -33.24 32.08
CA TYR A 351 -19.72 -32.82 31.02
C TYR A 351 -19.20 -33.28 29.68
N GLN A 352 -19.85 -34.30 29.12
CA GLN A 352 -19.44 -34.86 27.84
C GLN A 352 -19.55 -33.86 26.70
N VAL A 353 -18.65 -34.02 25.73
CA VAL A 353 -18.65 -33.26 24.48
C VAL A 353 -19.91 -33.63 23.67
N THR A 354 -20.62 -32.61 23.22
CA THR A 354 -21.82 -32.70 22.37
C THR A 354 -21.64 -31.81 21.15
N SER A 355 -22.60 -31.79 20.23
CA SER A 355 -22.55 -30.88 19.08
C SER A 355 -22.94 -29.45 19.44
N ARG A 356 -22.40 -28.47 18.70
CA ARG A 356 -22.75 -27.06 18.84
C ARG A 356 -24.22 -26.79 18.49
N GLY A 357 -24.71 -25.63 18.90
CA GLY A 357 -26.05 -25.14 18.59
C GLY A 357 -27.17 -25.76 19.43
N GLY A 358 -26.83 -26.68 20.34
CA GLY A 358 -27.73 -27.25 21.32
C GLY A 358 -28.18 -26.26 22.39
N ARG A 359 -29.15 -26.67 23.21
CA ARG A 359 -29.62 -25.88 24.38
C ARG A 359 -28.72 -26.03 25.61
N GLY A 360 -27.73 -26.92 25.55
CA GLY A 360 -26.90 -27.26 26.71
C GLY A 360 -27.66 -27.99 27.81
N VAL A 361 -26.92 -28.38 28.85
CA VAL A 361 -27.43 -28.98 30.07
C VAL A 361 -27.72 -27.86 31.07
N LYS A 362 -28.91 -27.90 31.67
CA LYS A 362 -29.27 -26.99 32.76
C LYS A 362 -28.66 -27.52 34.07
N THR A 363 -27.78 -26.75 34.68
CA THR A 363 -27.02 -27.18 35.88
C THR A 363 -27.72 -26.83 37.18
N SER A 364 -28.60 -25.82 37.16
CA SER A 364 -29.45 -25.44 38.28
C SER A 364 -30.81 -24.97 37.79
N SER A 365 -31.88 -25.40 38.46
CA SER A 365 -33.25 -24.92 38.20
C SER A 365 -33.64 -23.73 39.06
N ARG A 366 -32.92 -23.51 40.17
CA ARG A 366 -33.25 -22.53 41.22
C ARG A 366 -32.37 -21.28 41.18
N THR A 367 -31.15 -21.40 40.66
CA THR A 367 -30.15 -20.33 40.64
C THR A 367 -29.59 -20.14 39.23
N GLY A 368 -29.36 -18.89 38.86
CA GLY A 368 -28.62 -18.49 37.68
C GLY A 368 -27.13 -18.31 37.97
N PHE A 369 -26.42 -17.92 36.92
CA PHE A 369 -25.03 -17.51 36.98
C PHE A 369 -24.96 -15.99 36.87
N VAL A 370 -24.05 -15.37 37.63
CA VAL A 370 -23.88 -13.91 37.71
C VAL A 370 -22.63 -13.49 36.94
N GLU A 371 -21.51 -14.16 37.22
CA GLU A 371 -20.20 -13.80 36.67
C GLU A 371 -19.37 -15.06 36.38
N LEU A 372 -18.61 -15.01 35.28
CA LEU A 372 -17.58 -16.01 35.00
C LEU A 372 -16.28 -15.59 35.65
N ILE A 373 -15.69 -16.49 36.45
CA ILE A 373 -14.43 -16.23 37.13
C ILE A 373 -13.31 -16.49 36.11
N GLN A 374 -12.66 -15.42 35.70
CA GLN A 374 -11.51 -15.48 34.81
C GLN A 374 -10.31 -16.11 35.53
N PRO A 375 -9.43 -16.82 34.81
CA PRO A 375 -8.17 -17.27 35.38
C PRO A 375 -7.30 -16.07 35.81
N ASP A 376 -6.41 -16.31 36.76
CA ASP A 376 -5.47 -15.27 37.21
C ASP A 376 -4.55 -14.85 36.05
N ILE A 377 -4.30 -13.55 35.94
CA ILE A 377 -3.39 -13.00 34.94
C ILE A 377 -1.97 -13.46 35.26
N GLN A 378 -1.39 -14.29 34.41
CA GLN A 378 -0.01 -14.73 34.52
C GLN A 378 0.91 -13.64 33.96
N LEU A 379 1.81 -13.15 34.81
CA LEU A 379 2.85 -12.20 34.40
C LEU A 379 4.04 -12.96 33.84
N VAL A 380 4.65 -12.37 32.82
CA VAL A 380 5.85 -12.92 32.20
C VAL A 380 7.07 -12.57 33.03
N ASP A 381 7.88 -13.59 33.34
CA ASP A 381 9.22 -13.37 33.85
C ASP A 381 10.19 -13.13 32.69
N TRP A 382 10.53 -11.86 32.49
CA TRP A 382 11.47 -11.45 31.45
C TRP A 382 12.90 -11.94 31.67
N SER A 383 13.26 -12.39 32.88
CA SER A 383 14.59 -12.95 33.15
C SER A 383 14.74 -14.37 32.63
N GLU A 384 13.67 -15.17 32.64
CA GLU A 384 13.65 -16.56 32.16
C GLU A 384 13.59 -16.66 30.63
N LEU A 385 12.99 -15.67 29.95
CA LEU A 385 12.82 -15.64 28.50
C LEU A 385 14.05 -15.16 27.70
N GLY A 386 15.17 -14.90 28.37
CA GLY A 386 16.40 -14.44 27.75
C GLY A 386 16.45 -12.91 27.62
N GLY A 387 17.23 -12.28 28.49
CA GLY A 387 17.64 -10.91 28.34
C GLY A 387 18.52 -10.74 27.09
N VAL A 388 17.93 -10.24 26.01
CA VAL A 388 18.68 -9.50 24.99
C VAL A 388 18.50 -8.03 25.32
N GLY A 389 19.11 -7.62 26.43
CA GLY A 389 19.10 -6.26 26.93
C GLY A 389 20.48 -5.95 27.47
N GLY A 390 21.36 -5.48 26.59
CA GLY A 390 22.69 -4.97 26.93
C GLY A 390 23.81 -5.64 26.17
N GLU A 391 24.13 -5.10 24.99
CA GLU A 391 25.43 -4.45 24.72
C GLU A 391 25.19 -3.20 23.87
#